data_AF-A0A165BA04-F1
#
_entry.id   AF-A0A165BA04-F1
#
_cell.length_a   1.000
_cell.length_b   1.000
_cell.length_c   1.000
_cell.angle_alpha   90.00
_cell.angle_beta   90.00
_cell.angle_gamma   90.00
#
_symmetry.space_group_name_H-M   'P 1'
#
loop_
_entity.id
_entity.type
_entity.pdbx_description
1 polymer ?
#
loop_
_entity_poly.entity_id
_entity_poly.type
_entity_poly.pdbx_seq_one_letter_code
_entity_poly.pdbx_strand_id
1 'polypeptide(L)'
;VPVSKLYKTASGELADYFVIPAGTDVIFPIASINILPSVWGPDGEQFRAERWIEKDGLPEEVQNLSGGFVHTFTFISGPRACLGMRFGTLTGFCSPRVTPCIIDFCICLRKQLSRRSRF
;
A
#
# COMPACT_ATOMS: atom_id res chain seq x y z
N VAL A 1 13.60 11.21 -0.74
CA VAL A 1 13.56 12.38 0.17
C VAL A 1 12.39 13.24 -0.27
N PRO A 2 11.39 13.47 0.59
CA PRO A 2 10.27 14.32 0.22
C PRO A 2 10.76 15.77 0.10
N VAL A 3 10.40 16.41 -1.02
CA VAL A 3 10.72 17.82 -1.30
C VAL A 3 9.84 18.79 -0.50
N SER A 4 8.84 18.28 0.23
CA SER A 4 7.92 19.08 1.04
C SER A 4 8.59 19.77 2.23
N LYS A 5 9.81 19.37 2.60
CA LYS A 5 10.61 20.03 3.64
C LYS A 5 11.96 20.42 3.05
N LEU A 6 12.41 21.63 3.40
CA LEU A 6 13.76 22.09 3.05
C LEU A 6 14.80 21.12 3.59
N TYR A 7 15.79 20.80 2.76
CA TYR A 7 16.90 19.95 3.15
C TYR A 7 18.22 20.67 2.90
N LYS A 8 19.25 20.31 3.68
CA LYS A 8 20.59 20.87 3.52
C LYS A 8 21.32 20.18 2.38
N THR A 9 21.79 20.97 1.44
CA THR A 9 22.68 20.53 0.36
C THR A 9 24.10 20.31 0.89
N ALA A 10 24.95 19.68 0.08
CA ALA A 10 26.37 19.50 0.42
C ALA A 10 27.14 20.82 0.55
N SER A 11 26.67 21.91 -0.08
CA SER A 11 27.19 23.27 0.08
C SER A 11 26.69 23.97 1.35
N GLY A 12 25.76 23.36 2.09
CA GLY A 12 25.17 23.93 3.31
C GLY A 12 23.94 24.82 3.07
N GLU A 13 23.57 25.05 1.82
CA GLU A 13 22.37 25.81 1.45
C GLU A 13 21.10 24.98 1.63
N LEU A 14 20.00 25.63 1.99
CA LEU A 14 18.68 25.01 2.03
C LEU A 14 18.09 24.99 0.63
N ALA A 15 17.70 23.80 0.16
CA ALA A 15 17.06 23.63 -1.13
C ALA A 15 15.71 22.91 -0.98
N ASP A 16 14.82 23.22 -1.92
CA ASP A 16 13.52 22.59 -2.17
C ASP A 16 13.51 21.92 -3.55
N TYR A 17 14.67 21.57 -4.11
CA TYR A 17 14.76 20.89 -5.40
C TYR A 17 15.96 19.94 -5.41
N PHE A 18 15.82 18.79 -6.06
CA PHE A 18 16.90 17.82 -6.24
C PHE A 18 17.24 17.75 -7.72
N VAL A 19 18.54 17.83 -8.04
CA VAL A 19 19.04 17.60 -9.40
C VAL A 19 19.38 16.13 -9.55
N ILE A 20 18.72 15.44 -10.47
CA ILE A 20 19.01 14.04 -10.82
C ILE A 20 19.71 14.04 -12.19
N PRO A 21 21.00 13.71 -12.26
CA PRO A 21 21.72 13.62 -13.53
C PRO A 21 21.11 12.57 -14.47
N ALA A 22 21.21 12.80 -15.78
CA ALA A 22 20.80 11.82 -16.77
C ALA A 22 21.58 10.51 -16.58
N GLY A 23 20.89 9.36 -16.67
CA GLY A 23 21.48 8.04 -16.44
C GLY A 23 21.54 7.60 -14.97
N THR A 24 20.98 8.37 -14.04
CA THR A 24 20.85 7.94 -12.63
C THR A 24 19.74 6.90 -12.49
N ASP A 25 20.07 5.75 -11.88
CA ASP A 25 19.07 4.75 -11.53
C ASP A 25 18.23 5.20 -10.32
N VAL A 26 16.90 5.19 -10.50
CA VAL A 26 15.94 5.51 -9.44
C VAL A 26 15.19 4.26 -9.02
N ILE A 27 15.42 3.84 -7.77
CA ILE A 27 14.78 2.65 -7.19
C ILE A 27 13.55 3.08 -6.39
N PHE A 28 12.42 2.42 -6.65
CA PHE A 28 11.17 2.64 -5.94
C PHE A 28 10.92 1.49 -4.94
N PRO A 29 11.05 1.71 -3.61
CA PRO A 29 10.87 0.66 -2.62
C PRO A 29 9.39 0.39 -2.34
N ILE A 30 8.70 -0.22 -3.31
CA ILE A 30 7.24 -0.46 -3.29
C ILE A 30 6.83 -1.24 -2.04
N ALA A 31 7.58 -2.29 -1.68
CA ALA A 31 7.28 -3.11 -0.52
C ALA A 31 7.28 -2.30 0.78
N SER A 32 8.26 -1.41 0.97
CA SER A 32 8.36 -0.56 2.15
C SER A 32 7.25 0.49 2.18
N ILE A 33 6.89 1.07 1.03
CA ILE A 33 5.81 2.08 0.95
C ILE A 33 4.45 1.47 1.31
N ASN A 34 4.20 0.24 0.87
CA ASN A 34 2.93 -0.47 1.13
C ASN A 34 2.73 -0.89 2.60
N ILE A 35 3.75 -0.74 3.46
CA ILE A 35 3.65 -1.03 4.90
C ILE A 35 4.07 0.16 5.78
N LEU A 36 4.45 1.28 5.16
CA LEU A 36 5.08 2.39 5.85
C LEU A 36 4.14 2.97 6.92
N PRO A 37 4.52 2.98 8.22
CA PRO A 37 3.61 3.40 9.27
C PRO A 37 3.15 4.86 9.19
N SER A 38 3.96 5.73 8.58
CA SER A 38 3.59 7.13 8.36
C SER A 38 2.51 7.32 7.30
N VAL A 39 2.18 6.28 6.54
CA VAL A 39 1.16 6.28 5.50
C VAL A 39 0.01 5.36 5.92
N TRP A 40 0.32 4.14 6.32
CA TRP A 40 -0.67 3.09 6.62
C TRP A 40 -1.15 3.08 8.08
N GLY A 41 -0.55 3.92 8.93
CA GLY A 41 -0.78 3.91 10.38
C GLY A 41 0.09 2.89 11.12
N PRO A 42 -0.04 2.80 12.46
CA PRO A 42 0.78 1.91 13.30
C PRO A 42 0.62 0.42 12.98
N ASP A 43 -0.40 0.06 12.22
CA ASP A 43 -0.75 -1.30 11.82
C ASP A 43 -0.39 -1.63 10.36
N GLY A 44 0.43 -0.80 9.69
CA GLY A 44 0.79 -0.98 8.29
C GLY A 44 1.47 -2.32 7.96
N GLU A 45 2.18 -2.91 8.91
CA GLU A 45 2.80 -4.23 8.76
C GLU A 45 1.83 -5.39 9.01
N GLN A 46 0.63 -5.11 9.54
CA GLN A 46 -0.36 -6.12 9.86
C GLN A 46 -1.32 -6.36 8.70
N PHE A 47 -1.55 -7.63 8.39
CA PHE A 47 -2.59 -8.03 7.46
C PHE A 47 -3.98 -7.79 8.08
N ARG A 48 -4.61 -6.66 7.73
CA ARG A 48 -5.99 -6.31 8.13
C ARG A 48 -6.86 -6.12 6.90
N ALA A 49 -7.59 -7.14 6.47
CA ALA A 49 -8.45 -7.08 5.29
C ALA A 49 -9.64 -6.11 5.47
N GLU A 50 -10.09 -5.92 6.71
CA GLU A 50 -11.22 -5.06 7.07
C GLU A 50 -11.02 -3.61 6.63
N ARG A 51 -9.76 -3.15 6.49
CA ARG A 51 -9.46 -1.76 6.10
C ARG A 51 -9.99 -1.36 4.73
N TRP A 52 -10.22 -2.32 3.82
CA TRP A 52 -10.78 -2.09 2.49
C TRP A 52 -12.29 -2.32 2.39
N ILE A 53 -12.92 -2.80 3.47
CA ILE A 53 -14.35 -3.13 3.53
C ILE A 53 -15.09 -2.07 4.34
N GLU A 54 -14.49 -1.61 5.44
CA GLU A 54 -15.04 -0.59 6.30
C GLU A 54 -14.97 0.79 5.63
N LYS A 55 -16.05 1.57 5.74
CA LYS A 55 -16.20 2.89 5.10
C LYS A 55 -15.06 3.86 5.45
N ASP A 56 -14.58 3.77 6.69
CA ASP A 56 -13.51 4.62 7.23
C ASP A 56 -12.27 3.78 7.64
N GLY A 57 -12.10 2.60 7.02
CA GLY A 57 -11.03 1.66 7.37
C GLY A 57 -9.62 2.07 6.89
N LEU A 58 -9.55 2.96 5.89
CA LEU A 58 -8.31 3.48 5.31
C LEU A 58 -7.90 4.81 5.97
N PRO A 59 -6.63 4.98 6.38
CA PRO A 59 -6.10 6.27 6.82
C PRO A 59 -6.27 7.36 5.75
N GLU A 60 -6.44 8.61 6.19
CA GLU A 60 -6.62 9.76 5.29
C GLU A 60 -5.41 9.91 4.34
N GLU A 61 -4.21 9.65 4.83
CA GLU A 61 -2.97 9.68 4.06
C GLU A 61 -3.00 8.69 2.89
N VAL A 62 -3.56 7.49 3.10
CA VAL A 62 -3.73 6.46 2.05
C VAL A 62 -4.79 6.88 1.04
N GLN A 63 -5.88 7.50 1.50
CA GLN A 63 -6.94 8.02 0.61
C GLN A 63 -6.41 9.12 -0.29
N ASN A 64 -5.49 9.95 0.22
CA ASN A 64 -4.84 11.04 -0.52
C ASN A 64 -3.73 10.57 -1.47
N LEU A 65 -3.33 9.29 -1.44
CA LEU A 65 -2.38 8.75 -2.42
C LEU A 65 -3.01 8.70 -3.81
N SER A 66 -2.59 9.64 -4.67
CA SER A 66 -2.98 9.64 -6.08
C SER A 66 -2.15 8.65 -6.88
N GLY A 67 -2.83 7.73 -7.56
CA GLY A 67 -2.20 6.79 -8.49
C GLY A 67 -1.74 5.49 -7.82
N GLY A 68 -2.55 4.46 -7.95
CA GLY A 68 -2.27 3.10 -7.47
C GLY A 68 -3.53 2.25 -7.59
N PHE A 69 -3.38 0.94 -7.72
CA PHE A 69 -4.54 0.04 -7.67
C PHE A 69 -4.94 -0.15 -6.22
N VAL A 70 -6.17 0.26 -5.87
CA VAL A 70 -6.72 0.12 -4.50
C VAL A 70 -5.80 0.72 -3.43
N HIS A 71 -5.28 1.92 -3.71
CA HIS A 71 -4.34 2.65 -2.85
C HIS A 71 -3.01 1.92 -2.55
N THR A 72 -2.62 0.97 -3.40
CA THR A 72 -1.33 0.28 -3.33
C THR A 72 -0.49 0.53 -4.58
N PHE A 73 0.84 0.49 -4.43
CA PHE A 73 1.79 0.64 -5.53
C PHE A 73 2.23 -0.69 -6.14
N THR A 74 1.51 -1.80 -5.86
CA THR A 74 1.87 -3.16 -6.31
C THR A 74 2.00 -3.27 -7.83
N PHE A 75 1.19 -2.53 -8.58
CA PHE A 75 1.24 -2.48 -10.05
C PHE A 75 1.98 -1.25 -10.58
N ILE A 76 2.67 -0.49 -9.72
CA ILE A 76 3.29 0.80 -10.04
C ILE A 76 2.22 1.81 -10.49
N SER A 77 2.60 3.08 -10.64
CA SER A 77 1.76 4.14 -11.20
C SER A 77 2.55 4.95 -12.23
N GLY A 78 1.85 5.67 -13.11
CA GLY A 78 2.45 6.52 -14.13
C GLY A 78 2.83 5.77 -15.43
N PRO A 79 3.79 6.28 -16.22
CA PRO A 79 4.08 5.78 -17.57
C PRO A 79 4.68 4.37 -17.61
N ARG A 80 5.20 3.87 -16.48
CA ARG A 80 5.70 2.50 -16.32
C ARG A 80 4.78 1.62 -15.47
N ALA A 81 3.49 1.97 -15.38
CA ALA A 81 2.50 1.12 -14.73
C ALA A 81 2.44 -0.26 -15.41
N CYS A 82 2.17 -1.29 -14.61
CA CYS A 82 2.14 -2.67 -15.07
C CYS A 82 1.03 -2.88 -16.10
N LEU A 83 1.41 -3.24 -17.34
CA LEU A 83 0.47 -3.58 -18.42
C LEU A 83 -0.43 -4.77 -18.06
N GLY A 84 0.08 -5.69 -17.24
CA GLY A 84 -0.63 -6.88 -16.77
C GLY A 84 -1.61 -6.63 -15.61
N MET A 85 -1.72 -5.40 -15.10
CA MET A 85 -2.59 -5.08 -13.96
C MET A 85 -4.03 -5.57 -14.19
N ARG A 86 -4.61 -5.23 -15.35
CA ARG A 86 -5.99 -5.62 -15.68
C ARG A 86 -6.17 -7.14 -15.71
N PHE A 87 -5.21 -7.85 -16.29
CA PHE A 87 -5.23 -9.31 -16.34
C PHE A 87 -5.12 -9.93 -14.94
N GLY A 88 -4.21 -9.43 -14.10
CA GLY A 88 -4.04 -9.93 -12.73
C GLY A 88 -5.27 -9.68 -11.86
N THR A 89 -5.87 -8.49 -11.93
CA THR A 89 -7.08 -8.18 -11.17
C THR A 89 -8.27 -9.00 -11.63
N LEU A 90 -8.46 -9.15 -12.96
CA LEU A 90 -9.57 -9.93 -13.51
C LEU A 90 -9.43 -11.41 -13.18
N THR A 91 -8.24 -12.01 -13.29
CA THR A 91 -8.04 -13.42 -12.94
C THR A 91 -8.24 -13.68 -11.44
N GLY A 92 -7.82 -12.76 -10.57
CA GLY A 92 -8.07 -12.86 -9.13
C GLY A 92 -9.56 -12.75 -8.74
N PHE A 93 -10.32 -11.88 -9.41
CA PHE A 93 -11.76 -11.69 -9.13
C PHE A 93 -12.68 -12.69 -9.85
N CYS A 94 -12.27 -13.21 -11.01
CA CYS A 94 -13.10 -14.08 -11.86
C CYS A 94 -12.96 -15.57 -11.51
N SER A 95 -12.30 -15.92 -10.39
CA SER A 95 -12.41 -17.26 -9.81
C SER A 95 -13.53 -17.26 -8.76
N PRO A 96 -14.79 -17.59 -9.11
CA PRO A 96 -15.92 -17.63 -8.18
C PRO A 96 -15.74 -18.69 -7.07
N ARG A 97 -14.64 -19.45 -7.08
CA ARG A 97 -14.33 -20.50 -6.11
C ARG A 97 -13.40 -20.04 -4.96
N VAL A 98 -12.77 -18.86 -5.05
CA VAL A 98 -11.72 -18.44 -4.10
C VAL A 98 -12.13 -17.28 -3.20
N THR A 99 -12.98 -16.36 -3.71
CA THR A 99 -13.41 -15.16 -2.99
C THR A 99 -14.22 -15.43 -1.70
N PRO A 100 -15.11 -16.44 -1.64
CA PRO A 100 -15.77 -16.79 -0.37
C PRO A 100 -14.78 -17.40 0.62
N CYS A 101 -13.84 -18.22 0.16
CA CYS A 101 -12.94 -18.97 1.04
C CYS A 101 -12.00 -18.09 1.85
N ILE A 102 -11.43 -17.01 1.30
CA ILE A 102 -10.49 -16.16 2.06
C ILE A 102 -11.23 -15.35 3.12
N ILE A 103 -12.38 -14.77 2.77
CA ILE A 103 -13.19 -13.97 3.69
C ILE A 103 -13.79 -14.86 4.79
N ASP A 104 -14.35 -16.02 4.42
CA ASP A 104 -14.94 -16.95 5.37
C ASP A 104 -13.87 -17.59 6.28
N PHE A 105 -12.66 -17.84 5.79
CA PHE A 105 -11.58 -18.38 6.62
C PHE A 105 -11.11 -17.38 7.68
N CYS A 106 -10.93 -16.09 7.34
CA CYS A 106 -10.56 -15.05 8.30
C CYS A 106 -11.67 -14.80 9.35
N ILE A 107 -12.94 -14.76 8.93
CA ILE A 107 -14.08 -14.61 9.86
C ILE A 107 -14.22 -15.82 10.78
N CYS A 108 -14.03 -17.04 10.25
CA CYS A 108 -14.09 -18.27 11.03
C CYS A 108 -12.95 -18.36 12.05
N LEU A 109 -11.73 -17.96 11.69
CA LEU A 109 -10.58 -17.94 12.59
C LEU A 109 -10.77 -16.93 13.75
N ARG A 110 -11.36 -15.74 13.48
CA ARG A 110 -11.76 -14.80 14.54
C ARG A 110 -12.79 -15.38 15.50
N LYS A 111 -13.80 -16.11 14.98
CA LYS A 111 -14.81 -16.79 15.82
C LYS A 111 -14.22 -17.93 16.66
N GLN A 112 -13.23 -18.66 16.14
CA GLN A 112 -12.53 -19.72 16.87
C GLN A 112 -11.63 -19.15 17.99
N LEU A 113 -10.90 -18.07 17.72
CA LEU A 113 -10.04 -17.41 18.72
C LEU A 113 -10.85 -16.72 19.83
N SER A 114 -11.98 -16.09 19.50
CA SER A 114 -12.90 -15.45 20.48
C SER A 114 -13.62 -16.43 21.41
N ARG A 115 -13.80 -17.70 20.99
CA ARG A 115 -14.38 -18.76 21.82
C ARG A 115 -13.36 -19.41 22.76
N ARG A 116 -12.07 -19.36 22.42
CA ARG A 116 -10.99 -19.94 23.22
C ARG A 116 -10.55 -19.07 24.40
N SER A 117 -10.89 -17.78 24.41
CA SER A 117 -10.64 -16.86 25.52
C SER A 117 -11.77 -16.79 26.57
N ARG A 118 -12.74 -17.70 26.49
CA ARG A 118 -13.92 -17.79 27.37
C ARG A 118 -14.00 -19.09 28.17
N PHE A 119 -12.90 -19.85 28.20
CA PHE A 119 -12.65 -20.98 29.10
C PHE A 119 -11.34 -20.74 29.84
#